data_AF-K8EH30-F1
#
_entry.id   AF-K8EH30-F1
#
_cell.length_a   1.000
_cell.length_b   1.000
_cell.length_c   1.000
_cell.angle_alpha   90.00
_cell.angle_beta   90.00
_cell.angle_gamma   90.00
#
_symmetry.space_group_name_H-M   'P 1'
#
loop_
_entity.id
_entity.type
_entity.pdbx_description
1 polymer ?
#
loop_
_entity_poly.entity_id
_entity_poly.type
_entity_poly.pdbx_seq_one_letter_code
_entity_poly.pdbx_strand_id
1 'polypeptide(L)'
;MIEVWKYPIERINELIPDSIWQLHSEFTNGVNLVDEAGNLLFIGTDKNGELPFGLHLTFRNLVHFKAELNKNTRFHYHNLTFVNQENLEYSLSLKNSTPYSVALEKKVS
;
A
#
# COMPACT_ATOMS: atom_id res chain seq x y z
N MET A 1 14.16 6.97 5.32
CA MET A 1 14.38 5.89 4.33
C MET A 1 13.18 4.96 4.46
N ILE A 2 12.34 4.85 3.43
CA ILE A 2 11.04 4.17 3.47
C ILE A 2 11.01 3.19 2.30
N GLU A 3 10.85 1.89 2.60
CA GLU A 3 10.76 0.78 1.66
C GLU A 3 9.29 0.39 1.48
N VAL A 4 8.89 0.11 0.23
CA VAL A 4 7.55 -0.32 -0.22
C VAL A 4 7.78 -1.46 -1.22
N TRP A 5 6.86 -2.43 -1.34
CA TRP A 5 7.04 -3.65 -2.15
C TRP A 5 5.73 -4.07 -2.84
N LYS A 6 5.80 -4.49 -4.13
CA LYS A 6 5.17 -5.73 -4.69
C LYS A 6 5.20 -5.87 -6.22
N TYR A 7 5.47 -4.82 -6.98
CA TYR A 7 5.59 -4.88 -8.44
C TYR A 7 6.87 -4.15 -8.87
N PRO A 8 7.45 -4.43 -10.06
CA PRO A 8 8.36 -3.47 -10.67
C PRO A 8 7.69 -2.11 -10.56
N ILE A 9 8.40 -1.08 -10.11
CA ILE A 9 7.81 0.25 -9.91
C ILE A 9 7.07 0.73 -11.16
N GLU A 10 7.57 0.31 -12.32
CA GLU A 10 7.02 0.46 -13.67
C GLU A 10 5.59 -0.09 -13.83
N ARG A 11 5.21 -1.12 -13.08
CA ARG A 11 3.91 -1.80 -13.16
C ARG A 11 2.94 -1.41 -12.06
N ILE A 12 3.38 -0.71 -11.01
CA ILE A 12 2.49 -0.32 -9.91
C ILE A 12 1.34 0.56 -10.44
N ASN A 13 1.63 1.49 -11.35
CA ASN A 13 0.62 2.34 -11.98
C ASN A 13 -0.35 1.56 -12.91
N GLU A 14 -0.01 0.34 -13.33
CA GLU A 14 -0.93 -0.54 -14.07
C GLU A 14 -1.96 -1.19 -13.12
N LEU A 15 -1.66 -1.27 -11.83
CA LEU A 15 -2.38 -2.08 -10.84
C LEU A 15 -3.12 -1.22 -9.82
N ILE A 16 -2.56 -0.06 -9.51
CA ILE A 16 -3.19 0.95 -8.66
C ILE A 16 -3.59 2.10 -9.60
N PRO A 17 -4.87 2.20 -9.98
CA PRO A 17 -5.34 3.30 -10.82
C PRO A 17 -5.16 4.65 -10.13
N ASP A 18 -4.90 5.67 -10.94
CA ASP A 18 -4.99 7.08 -10.54
C ASP A 18 -6.43 7.40 -10.11
N SER A 19 -6.67 7.41 -8.80
CA SER A 19 -8.02 7.41 -8.23
C SER A 19 -8.01 7.79 -6.75
N ILE A 20 -9.21 8.00 -6.20
CA ILE A 20 -9.41 8.21 -4.77
C ILE A 20 -9.53 6.85 -4.08
N TRP A 21 -8.78 6.71 -2.99
CA TRP A 21 -8.75 5.55 -2.11
C TRP A 21 -9.17 5.96 -0.70
N GLN A 22 -10.21 5.34 -0.17
CA GLN A 22 -10.69 5.61 1.18
C GLN A 22 -10.26 4.50 2.15
N LEU A 23 -10.04 4.84 3.42
CA LEU A 23 -9.91 3.84 4.47
C LEU A 23 -11.18 2.98 4.56
N HIS A 24 -11.04 1.67 4.29
CA HIS A 24 -12.11 0.70 4.41
C HIS A 24 -12.12 0.00 5.77
N SER A 25 -10.98 -0.56 6.17
CA SER A 25 -10.86 -1.33 7.41
C SER A 25 -9.46 -1.23 8.00
N GLU A 26 -9.39 -1.29 9.33
CA GLU A 26 -8.14 -1.20 10.07
C GLU A 26 -7.87 -2.52 10.82
N PHE A 27 -6.61 -2.97 10.79
CA PHE A 27 -6.15 -4.19 11.45
C PHE A 27 -4.95 -3.88 12.34
N THR A 28 -4.56 -4.83 13.20
CA THR A 28 -3.35 -4.69 14.02
C THR A 28 -2.08 -4.55 13.16
N ASN A 29 -2.02 -5.23 12.02
CA ASN A 29 -0.85 -5.30 11.15
C ASN A 29 -0.99 -4.51 9.84
N GLY A 30 -2.05 -3.71 9.66
CA GLY A 30 -2.26 -3.00 8.41
C GLY A 30 -3.63 -2.35 8.30
N VAL A 31 -3.95 -1.90 7.10
CA VAL A 31 -5.23 -1.30 6.71
C VAL A 31 -5.60 -1.78 5.32
N ASN A 32 -6.89 -1.78 5.00
CA ASN A 32 -7.36 -1.82 3.62
C ASN A 32 -7.81 -0.43 3.22
N LEU A 33 -7.37 -0.02 2.03
CA LEU A 33 -7.99 1.05 1.28
C LEU A 33 -8.93 0.46 0.22
N VAL A 34 -9.97 1.21 -0.13
CA VAL A 34 -10.92 0.85 -1.20
C VAL A 34 -11.03 2.00 -2.19
N ASP A 35 -11.03 1.69 -3.48
CA ASP A 35 -11.31 2.67 -4.53
C ASP A 35 -12.82 2.79 -4.83
N GLU A 36 -13.19 3.70 -5.73
CA GLU A 36 -14.58 3.89 -6.13
C GLU A 36 -15.21 2.68 -6.85
N ALA A 37 -14.38 1.80 -7.42
CA ALA A 37 -14.81 0.58 -8.07
C ALA A 37 -14.93 -0.62 -7.10
N GLY A 38 -14.58 -0.43 -5.82
CA GLY A 38 -14.62 -1.47 -4.81
C GLY A 38 -13.37 -2.37 -4.77
N ASN A 39 -12.31 -2.03 -5.49
CA ASN A 39 -11.05 -2.76 -5.41
C ASN A 39 -10.37 -2.47 -4.08
N LEU A 40 -9.80 -3.51 -3.47
CA LEU A 40 -9.12 -3.40 -2.19
C LEU A 40 -7.60 -3.38 -2.38
N LEU A 41 -6.95 -2.49 -1.64
CA LEU A 41 -5.51 -2.42 -1.51
C LEU A 41 -5.14 -2.57 -0.04
N PHE A 42 -4.42 -3.65 0.30
CA PHE A 42 -3.90 -3.82 1.64
C PHE A 42 -2.56 -3.09 1.81
N ILE A 43 -2.39 -2.37 2.92
CA ILE A 43 -1.13 -1.73 3.32
C ILE A 43 -0.81 -2.18 4.74
N GLY A 44 0.31 -2.87 4.97
CA GLY A 44 0.60 -3.47 6.27
C GLY A 44 2.06 -3.83 6.48
N THR A 45 2.35 -4.64 7.48
CA THR A 45 3.70 -5.20 7.74
C THR A 45 3.79 -6.66 7.32
N ASP A 46 5.02 -7.16 7.20
CA ASP A 46 5.38 -8.57 6.93
C ASP A 46 5.29 -9.49 8.16
N LYS A 47 4.83 -8.97 9.31
CA LYS A 47 4.88 -9.65 10.62
C LYS A 47 4.24 -11.05 10.64
N ASN A 48 3.25 -11.31 9.78
CA ASN A 48 2.54 -12.60 9.70
C ASN A 48 2.83 -13.33 8.38
N GLY A 49 3.95 -13.04 7.73
CA GLY A 49 4.27 -13.48 6.39
C GLY A 49 3.96 -12.42 5.33
N GLU A 50 4.53 -12.60 4.15
CA GLU A 50 4.35 -11.67 3.04
C GLU A 50 3.00 -11.94 2.35
N LEU A 51 2.06 -10.99 2.45
CA LEU A 51 0.81 -11.12 1.73
C LEU A 51 1.06 -10.89 0.23
N PRO A 52 0.62 -11.80 -0.66
CA PRO A 52 0.89 -11.70 -2.08
C PRO A 52 0.13 -10.57 -2.81
N PHE A 53 -0.47 -9.61 -2.11
CA PHE A 53 -1.30 -8.55 -2.71
C PHE A 53 -1.34 -7.24 -1.88
N GLY A 54 -0.29 -6.95 -1.10
CA GLY A 54 -0.25 -5.73 -0.27
C GLY A 54 1.02 -4.91 -0.41
N LEU A 55 0.92 -3.62 -0.06
CA LEU A 55 2.07 -2.75 0.18
C LEU A 55 2.62 -3.02 1.58
N HIS A 56 3.88 -3.43 1.66
CA HIS A 56 4.53 -3.62 2.96
C HIS A 56 5.28 -2.36 3.40
N LEU A 57 4.98 -1.92 4.61
CA LEU A 57 5.66 -0.86 5.32
C LEU A 57 6.47 -1.47 6.47
N THR A 58 7.56 -0.81 6.86
CA THR A 58 8.19 -1.10 8.16
C THR A 58 7.18 -0.86 9.28
N PHE A 59 7.31 -1.56 10.41
CA PHE A 59 6.42 -1.37 11.56
C PHE A 59 6.31 0.10 12.00
N ARG A 60 7.45 0.82 12.02
CA ARG A 60 7.49 2.25 12.35
C ARG A 60 6.65 3.08 11.37
N ASN A 61 6.80 2.85 10.07
CA ASN A 61 6.05 3.59 9.06
C ASN A 61 4.57 3.25 9.09
N LEU A 62 4.20 1.99 9.38
CA LEU A 62 2.81 1.61 9.56
C LEU A 62 2.19 2.34 10.76
N VAL A 63 2.89 2.41 11.90
CA VAL A 63 2.41 3.13 13.09
C VAL A 63 2.18 4.61 12.76
N HIS A 64 3.12 5.27 12.10
CA HIS A 64 2.96 6.65 11.67
C HIS A 64 1.82 6.81 10.66
N PHE A 65 1.71 5.91 9.68
CA PHE A 65 0.63 5.94 8.70
C PHE A 65 -0.73 5.87 9.37
N LYS A 66 -0.93 4.88 10.25
CA LYS A 66 -2.19 4.69 10.98
C LYS A 66 -2.56 5.85 11.89
N ALA A 67 -1.58 6.54 12.48
CA ALA A 67 -1.85 7.70 13.34
C ALA A 67 -2.55 8.85 12.59
N GLU A 68 -2.36 8.93 11.28
CA GLU A 68 -2.94 9.96 10.40
C GLU A 68 -4.28 9.52 9.77
N LEU A 69 -4.74 8.31 10.06
CA LEU A 69 -5.97 7.74 9.50
C LEU A 69 -7.16 7.96 10.43
N ASN A 70 -8.29 8.34 9.82
CA ASN A 70 -9.62 8.25 10.38
C ASN A 70 -10.57 7.65 9.34
N LYS A 71 -11.82 7.35 9.72
CA LYS A 71 -12.80 6.70 8.84
C LYS A 71 -13.12 7.48 7.56
N ASN A 72 -12.88 8.79 7.56
CA ASN A 72 -13.13 9.66 6.42
C ASN A 72 -11.85 9.98 5.64
N THR A 73 -10.70 9.45 6.06
CA THR A 73 -9.44 9.70 5.35
C THR A 73 -9.50 9.13 3.95
N ARG A 74 -9.18 10.00 2.98
CA ARG A 74 -9.08 9.68 1.57
C ARG A 74 -7.70 10.06 1.06
N PHE A 75 -7.18 9.23 0.18
CA PHE A 75 -5.94 9.47 -0.52
C PHE A 75 -6.23 9.59 -2.00
N HIS A 76 -5.68 10.61 -2.64
CA HIS A 76 -5.55 10.58 -4.09
C HIS A 76 -4.24 9.88 -4.42
N TYR A 77 -4.34 8.72 -5.08
CA TYR A 77 -3.17 8.07 -5.64
C TYR A 77 -2.84 8.69 -6.99
N HIS A 78 -1.65 9.27 -7.12
CA HIS A 78 -1.13 9.76 -8.38
C HIS A 78 0.39 9.59 -8.43
N ASN A 79 0.91 9.08 -9.55
CA ASN A 79 2.35 8.96 -9.82
C ASN A 79 3.14 8.37 -8.62
N LEU A 80 2.77 7.15 -8.21
CA LEU A 80 3.41 6.41 -7.12
C LEU A 80 3.31 7.09 -5.75
N THR A 81 2.32 7.96 -5.54
CA THR A 81 2.16 8.70 -4.28
C THR A 81 0.69 8.73 -3.88
N PHE A 82 0.40 8.35 -2.64
CA PHE A 82 -0.89 8.60 -2.00
C PHE A 82 -0.82 9.93 -1.27
N VAL A 83 -1.58 10.93 -1.72
CA VAL A 83 -1.68 12.25 -1.08
C VAL A 83 -2.95 12.29 -0.26
N ASN A 84 -2.82 12.50 1.06
CA ASN A 84 -3.96 12.61 1.96
C ASN A 84 -4.77 13.88 1.61
N GLN A 85 -6.05 13.73 1.32
CA GLN A 85 -6.94 14.80 0.87
C GLN A 85 -7.36 15.72 2.02
N GLU A 86 -7.30 15.23 3.25
CA GLU A 86 -7.66 15.96 4.46
C GLU A 86 -6.44 16.58 5.17
N ASN A 87 -5.24 16.04 4.95
CA ASN A 87 -3.97 16.56 5.47
C ASN A 87 -2.87 16.51 4.39
N LEU A 88 -2.74 17.60 3.62
CA LEU A 88 -1.78 17.69 2.52
C LEU A 88 -0.29 17.65 2.94
N GLU A 89 0.01 17.81 4.24
CA GLU A 89 1.37 17.64 4.75
C GLU A 89 1.79 16.16 4.80
N TYR A 90 0.82 15.24 4.71
CA TYR A 90 1.04 13.81 4.77
C TYR A 90 0.85 13.14 3.40
N SER A 91 1.88 12.41 2.98
CA SER A 91 1.78 11.53 1.81
C SER A 91 2.57 10.24 2.01
N LEU A 92 2.11 9.18 1.36
CA LEU A 92 2.83 7.92 1.25
C LEU A 92 3.39 7.78 -0.17
N SER A 93 4.70 8.00 -0.32
CA SER A 93 5.40 7.85 -1.59
C SER A 93 6.00 6.46 -1.73
N LEU A 94 5.70 5.82 -2.86
CA LEU A 94 6.23 4.52 -3.25
C LEU A 94 7.49 4.65 -4.13
N LYS A 95 8.00 5.87 -4.37
CA LYS A 95 9.12 6.11 -5.32
C LYS A 95 10.43 5.40 -4.96
N ASN A 96 10.63 5.07 -3.68
CA ASN A 96 11.81 4.35 -3.17
C ASN A 96 11.49 2.88 -2.85
N SER A 97 10.43 2.32 -3.45
CA SER A 97 10.04 0.93 -3.30
C SER A 97 11.06 -0.02 -3.93
N THR A 98 11.39 -1.12 -3.27
CA THR A 98 12.14 -2.25 -3.84
C THR A 98 11.17 -3.38 -4.23
N PRO A 99 11.34 -4.05 -5.37
CA PRO A 99 10.45 -5.15 -5.77
C PRO A 99 10.87 -6.49 -5.16
N TYR A 100 9.89 -7.30 -4.74
CA TYR A 100 10.09 -8.71 -4.37
C TYR A 100 9.71 -9.57 -5.57
N SER A 101 10.54 -10.55 -5.94
CA SER A 101 10.21 -11.53 -6.98
C SER A 101 10.01 -12.91 -6.36
N VAL A 102 8.82 -13.48 -6.57
CA VAL A 102 8.57 -14.90 -6.31
C VAL A 102 8.26 -15.55 -7.64
N ALA A 103 9.12 -16.47 -8.06
CA ALA A 103 8.80 -17.40 -9.12
C ALA A 103 8.16 -18.64 -8.49
N LEU A 104 6.99 -19.04 -8.99
CA LEU A 104 6.42 -20.34 -8.67
C LEU A 104 7.17 -21.37 -9.53
N GLU A 105 8.17 -22.04 -8.97
CA GLU A 105 8.86 -23.12 -9.67
C GLU A 105 8.03 -24.40 -9.58
N LYS A 106 7.70 -24.98 -10.75
CA LYS A 106 7.09 -26.31 -10.81
C LYS A 106 8.12 -27.31 -10.29
N LYS A 107 7.84 -27.95 -9.16
CA LYS A 107 8.65 -29.07 -8.65
C LYS A 107 8.61 -30.18 -9.69
N VAL A 108 9.72 -30.41 -10.38
CA VAL A 108 9.87 -31.58 -11.25
C VAL A 108 10.04 -32.78 -10.32
N SER A 109 8.98 -33.56 -10.19
CA SER A 109 8.97 -34.88 -9.54
C SER A 109 9.64 -35.91 -10.42
#